data_AF-A0A2V6NFR3-F1
#
_entry.id   AF-A0A2V6NFR3-F1
#
_cell.length_a   1.000
_cell.length_b   1.000
_cell.length_c   1.000
_cell.angle_alpha   90.00
_cell.angle_beta   90.00
_cell.angle_gamma   90.00
#
_symmetry.space_group_name_H-M   'P 1'
#
loop_
_entity.id
_entity.type
_entity.pdbx_description
1 polymer ?
#
loop_
_entity_poly.entity_id
_entity_poly.type
_entity_poly.pdbx_seq_one_letter_code
_entity_poly.pdbx_strand_id
1 'polypeptide(L)'
;MLYGPGATSVHRQTLANCWLWIANYHAEPRNTAPWGTWRMWQYCGDGKCNLRPRSLFPKSVANIRKAERNIFRGDNAALQAFWRENAWYPSG
;
A
#
# COMPACT_ATOMS: atom_id res chain seq x y z
N MET A 1 2.69 0.16 15.64
CA MET A 1 2.13 1.50 15.31
C MET A 1 3.02 2.11 14.25
N LEU A 2 2.47 2.78 13.24
CA LEU A 2 3.24 3.31 12.08
C LEU A 2 3.48 4.82 12.16
N TYR A 3 3.42 5.39 13.36
CA TYR A 3 3.76 6.77 13.64
C TYR A 3 4.90 6.84 14.65
N GLY A 4 5.70 7.90 14.56
CA GLY A 4 6.83 8.11 15.46
C GLY A 4 6.39 8.37 16.90
N PRO A 5 7.29 8.17 17.88
CA PRO A 5 6.98 8.34 19.31
C PRO A 5 6.51 9.75 19.69
N GLY A 6 6.88 10.78 18.91
CA GLY A 6 6.45 12.16 19.11
C GLY A 6 5.09 12.53 18.47
N ALA A 7 4.36 11.59 17.87
CA ALA A 7 3.10 11.89 17.24
C ALA A 7 2.01 12.26 18.28
N THR A 8 1.49 13.48 18.19
CA THR A 8 0.39 13.96 19.04
C THR A 8 -0.94 13.31 18.64
N SER A 9 -1.99 13.52 19.43
CA SER A 9 -3.36 13.11 19.07
C SER A 9 -3.80 13.72 17.74
N VAL A 10 -3.51 15.01 17.53
CA VAL A 10 -3.82 15.73 16.29
C VAL A 10 -3.13 15.10 15.08
N HIS A 11 -1.83 14.79 15.18
CA HIS A 11 -1.12 14.11 14.09
C HIS A 11 -1.75 12.77 13.74
N ARG A 12 -2.08 11.97 14.77
CA ARG A 12 -2.73 10.67 14.56
C ARG A 12 -4.11 10.81 13.91
N GLN A 13 -4.86 11.84 14.27
CA GLN A 13 -6.17 12.11 13.68
C GLN A 13 -6.07 12.57 12.23
N THR A 14 -5.09 13.42 11.89
CA THR A 14 -4.79 13.78 10.50
C THR A 14 -4.46 12.54 9.68
N LEU A 15 -3.56 11.68 10.17
CA LEU A 15 -3.19 10.44 9.50
C LEU A 15 -4.38 9.48 9.32
N ALA A 16 -5.28 9.40 10.32
CA ALA A 16 -6.49 8.58 10.24
C ALA A 16 -7.43 8.97 9.09
N ASN A 17 -7.38 10.22 8.62
CA ASN A 17 -8.14 10.70 7.48
C ASN A 17 -7.49 10.38 6.13
N CYS A 18 -6.24 9.91 6.12
CA CYS A 18 -5.51 9.57 4.90
C CYS A 18 -5.62 8.06 4.59
N TRP A 19 -5.57 7.70 3.32
CA TRP A 19 -5.36 6.29 2.96
C TRP A 19 -3.94 5.85 3.30
N LEU A 20 -3.82 4.64 3.86
CA LEU A 20 -2.52 4.04 4.11
C LEU A 20 -2.05 3.22 2.90
N TRP A 21 -0.92 3.66 2.32
CA TRP A 21 -0.09 2.83 1.45
C TRP A 21 1.13 2.37 2.25
N ILE A 22 1.18 1.07 2.56
CA ILE A 22 2.21 0.51 3.43
C ILE A 22 3.20 -0.36 2.66
N ALA A 23 4.48 -0.25 3.00
CA ALA A 23 5.52 -1.19 2.59
C ALA A 23 5.72 -2.28 3.65
N ASN A 24 5.53 -3.54 3.26
CA ASN A 24 5.83 -4.70 4.11
C ASN A 24 6.18 -5.89 3.21
N TYR A 25 7.44 -6.30 3.21
CA TYR A 25 7.91 -7.30 2.25
C TYR A 25 7.84 -8.74 2.77
N HIS A 26 7.21 -8.93 3.93
CA HIS A 26 7.24 -10.17 4.71
C HIS A 26 5.89 -10.88 4.86
N ALA A 27 4.80 -10.14 4.98
CA ALA A 27 3.46 -10.69 5.15
C ALA A 27 2.42 -9.66 4.73
N GLU A 28 1.17 -10.10 4.53
CA GLU A 28 0.04 -9.17 4.40
C GLU A 28 0.01 -8.23 5.63
N PRO A 29 -0.12 -6.90 5.42
CA PRO A 29 -0.19 -5.97 6.53
C PRO A 29 -1.43 -6.18 7.38
N ARG A 30 -1.25 -6.10 8.70
CA ARG A 30 -2.36 -6.03 9.64
C ARG A 30 -2.83 -4.59 9.81
N ASN A 31 -4.07 -4.43 10.25
CA ASN A 31 -4.60 -3.14 10.68
C ASN A 31 -3.63 -2.52 11.70
N THR A 32 -3.25 -1.27 11.48
CA THR A 32 -2.24 -0.62 12.31
C THR A 32 -2.63 0.82 12.58
N ALA A 33 -2.73 1.15 13.87
CA ALA A 33 -3.06 2.48 14.33
C ALA A 33 -2.16 3.56 13.70
N PRO A 34 -2.74 4.73 13.35
CA PRO A 34 -4.14 5.11 13.54
C PRO A 34 -5.11 4.55 12.48
N TRP A 35 -4.62 3.90 11.43
CA TRP A 35 -5.46 3.38 10.36
C TRP A 35 -6.23 2.13 10.77
N GLY A 36 -7.52 2.14 10.46
CA GLY A 36 -8.37 0.95 10.60
C GLY A 36 -8.02 -0.14 9.59
N THR A 37 -7.47 0.21 8.43
CA THR A 37 -6.99 -0.74 7.41
C THR A 37 -6.02 -0.07 6.42
N TRP A 38 -5.36 -0.85 5.57
CA TRP A 38 -4.55 -0.33 4.46
C TRP A 38 -5.34 -0.30 3.16
N ARG A 39 -5.04 0.66 2.28
CA ARG A 39 -5.63 0.76 0.94
C ARG A 39 -4.74 0.12 -0.12
N MET A 40 -3.43 0.33 0.02
CA MET A 40 -2.39 -0.19 -0.87
C MET A 40 -1.30 -0.86 -0.05
N TRP A 41 -0.77 -1.97 -0.56
CA TRP A 41 0.33 -2.70 0.05
C TRP A 41 1.44 -2.92 -0.97
N GLN A 42 2.61 -2.33 -0.73
CA GLN A 42 3.83 -2.67 -1.44
C GLN A 42 4.44 -3.93 -0.84
N TYR A 43 4.30 -5.04 -1.55
CA TYR A 43 4.76 -6.34 -1.09
C TYR A 43 6.18 -6.67 -1.55
N CYS A 44 6.72 -5.92 -2.51
CA CYS A 44 8.06 -6.08 -3.03
C CYS A 44 8.64 -4.73 -3.44
N GLY A 45 9.89 -4.46 -3.05
CA GLY A 45 10.65 -3.31 -3.57
C GLY A 45 12.09 -3.64 -3.93
N ASP A 46 12.60 -3.06 -5.02
CA ASP A 46 13.84 -3.42 -5.69
C ASP A 46 13.95 -4.95 -5.96
N GLY A 47 12.82 -5.61 -6.27
CA GLY A 47 12.75 -7.07 -6.44
C GLY A 47 12.95 -7.87 -5.14
N LYS A 48 12.94 -7.22 -3.97
CA LYS A 48 13.11 -7.84 -2.65
C LYS A 48 11.75 -8.04 -1.97
N CYS A 49 11.45 -9.31 -1.70
CA CYS A 49 10.41 -9.77 -0.78
C CYS A 49 10.68 -11.24 -0.41
N ASN A 50 10.18 -11.71 0.73
CA ASN A 50 10.32 -13.10 1.16
C ASN A 50 8.98 -13.86 1.27
N LEU A 51 7.93 -13.33 0.63
CA LEU A 51 6.61 -13.96 0.53
C LEU A 51 6.66 -15.32 -0.20
N ARG A 52 5.70 -16.18 0.14
CA ARG A 52 5.54 -17.53 -0.39
C ARG A 52 4.06 -17.87 -0.61
N PRO A 53 3.73 -18.72 -1.59
CA PRO A 53 4.62 -19.25 -2.64
C PRO A 53 5.06 -18.16 -3.65
N ARG A 54 6.25 -18.29 -4.23
CA ARG A 54 6.81 -17.27 -5.14
C ARG A 54 5.96 -17.03 -6.39
N SER A 55 5.19 -18.03 -6.83
CA SER A 55 4.29 -17.94 -7.98
C SER A 55 3.17 -16.92 -7.78
N LEU A 56 2.68 -16.74 -6.55
CA LEU A 56 1.63 -15.78 -6.23
C LEU A 56 2.17 -14.36 -5.99
N PHE A 57 3.49 -14.23 -5.77
CA PHE A 57 4.14 -12.95 -5.47
C PHE A 57 5.32 -12.71 -6.44
N PRO A 58 5.03 -12.47 -7.73
CA PRO A 58 6.07 -12.17 -8.71
C PRO A 58 6.82 -10.90 -8.33
N LYS A 59 8.12 -10.84 -8.64
CA LYS A 59 9.04 -9.75 -8.30
C LYS A 59 9.47 -8.91 -9.51
N SER A 60 9.07 -9.35 -10.69
CA SER A 60 9.36 -8.74 -11.99
C SER A 60 8.06 -8.54 -12.76
N VAL A 61 8.10 -7.69 -13.77
CA VAL A 61 7.02 -7.50 -14.75
C VAL A 61 7.64 -7.22 -16.11
N ALA A 62 7.23 -7.95 -17.15
CA ALA A 62 7.78 -7.79 -18.50
C ALA A 62 9.33 -7.73 -18.48
N ASN A 63 9.91 -6.63 -18.96
CA ASN A 63 11.35 -6.36 -19.01
C ASN A 63 11.94 -5.73 -17.72
N ILE A 64 11.14 -5.54 -16.67
CA ILE A 64 11.58 -4.95 -15.39
C ILE A 64 11.84 -6.09 -14.40
N ARG A 65 13.13 -6.41 -14.20
CA ARG A 65 13.56 -7.51 -13.31
C ARG A 65 13.37 -7.21 -11.82
N LYS A 66 13.56 -5.96 -11.42
CA LYS A 66 13.47 -5.51 -10.02
C LYS A 66 12.32 -4.53 -9.87
N ALA A 67 11.10 -5.03 -10.01
CA ALA A 67 9.92 -4.19 -9.97
C ALA A 67 9.49 -3.92 -8.53
N GLU A 68 9.01 -2.70 -8.28
CA GLU A 68 8.12 -2.41 -7.16
C GLU A 68 6.76 -3.06 -7.45
N ARG A 69 6.21 -3.79 -6.49
CA ARG A 69 4.94 -4.50 -6.69
C ARG A 69 3.97 -4.19 -5.57
N ASN A 70 2.75 -3.86 -5.97
CA ASN A 70 1.71 -3.38 -5.07
C ASN A 70 0.42 -4.19 -5.23
N ILE A 71 -0.34 -4.30 -4.15
CA ILE A 71 -1.67 -4.88 -4.08
C ILE A 71 -2.64 -3.82 -3.59
N PHE A 72 -3.76 -3.66 -4.29
CA PHE A 72 -4.90 -2.87 -3.83
C PHE A 72 -5.82 -3.74 -2.97
N ARG A 73 -6.35 -3.19 -1.88
CA ARG A 73 -7.30 -3.89 -1.01
C ARG A 73 -8.71 -3.85 -1.60
N GLY A 74 -8.99 -4.74 -2.56
CA GLY A 74 -10.30 -4.88 -3.18
C GLY A 74 -10.19 -5.59 -4.53
N ASP A 75 -11.32 -5.65 -5.23
CA ASP A 75 -11.37 -6.17 -6.60
C ASP A 75 -11.04 -5.09 -7.64
N ASN A 76 -11.09 -5.48 -8.91
CA ASN A 76 -10.79 -4.59 -10.03
C ASN A 76 -11.82 -3.45 -10.17
N ALA A 77 -13.10 -3.69 -9.86
CA ALA A 77 -14.13 -2.65 -9.96
C ALA A 77 -13.89 -1.56 -8.91
N ALA A 78 -13.60 -1.96 -7.67
CA ALA A 78 -13.24 -1.07 -6.57
C ALA A 78 -11.93 -0.32 -6.86
N LEU A 79 -10.92 -0.97 -7.46
CA LEU A 79 -9.68 -0.33 -7.88
C LEU A 79 -9.95 0.79 -8.89
N GLN A 80 -10.75 0.51 -9.92
CA GLN A 80 -11.08 1.50 -10.95
C GLN A 80 -11.88 2.68 -10.39
N ALA A 81 -12.87 2.41 -9.54
CA ALA A 81 -13.64 3.46 -8.87
C ALA A 81 -12.75 4.36 -8.01
N PHE A 82 -11.89 3.75 -7.18
CA PHE A 82 -10.96 4.47 -6.32
C PHE A 82 -10.08 5.45 -7.11
N TRP A 83 -9.46 5.01 -8.20
CA TRP A 83 -8.61 5.89 -9.00
C TRP A 83 -9.40 6.95 -9.77
N ARG A 84 -10.59 6.65 -10.28
CA ARG A 84 -11.41 7.66 -10.96
C ARG A 84 -11.79 8.80 -10.03
N GLU A 85 -12.22 8.48 -8.81
CA GLU A 85 -12.69 9.43 -7.81
C GLU A 85 -11.57 10.27 -7.18
N ASN A 86 -10.36 9.69 -7.05
CA ASN A 86 -9.30 10.26 -6.21
C ASN A 86 -8.00 10.56 -6.96
N ALA A 87 -7.94 10.33 -8.28
CA ALA A 87 -6.78 10.71 -9.06
C ALA A 87 -6.61 12.23 -9.08
N TRP A 88 -5.35 12.66 -9.09
CA TRP A 88 -5.02 14.04 -9.34
C TRP A 88 -5.11 14.30 -10.85
N TYR A 89 -6.02 15.19 -11.24
CA TYR A 89 -6.13 15.71 -12.60
C TYR A 89 -5.53 17.11 -12.64
N PRO A 90 -4.27 17.28 -13.10
CA PRO A 90 -3.57 18.56 -13.06
C PRO A 90 -4.20 19.65 -13.95
N SER A 91 -5.09 19.28 -14.85
CA SER A 91 -5.78 20.17 -15.79
C SER A 91 -7.27 20.34 -15.49
N GLY A 92 -7.70 20.05 -14.24
CA GLY A 92 -9.08 20.29 -13.81
C GLY A 92 -9.52 21.73 -14.07
#